data_AF-A0A812I5Y0-F1
#
_entry.id   AF-A0A812I5Y0-F1
#
_cell.length_a   1.000
_cell.length_b   1.000
_cell.length_c   1.000
_cell.angle_alpha   90.00
_cell.angle_beta   90.00
_cell.angle_gamma   90.00
#
_symmetry.space_group_name_H-M   'P 1'
#
loop_
_entity.id
_entity.type
_entity.pdbx_description
1 polymer ?
#
loop_
_entity_poly.entity_id
_entity_poly.type
_entity_poly.pdbx_seq_one_letter_code
_entity_poly.pdbx_strand_id
1 'polypeptide(L)'
;MVDDLGTSAAAGVKREERRDPFLAPSVHYLETGFCEELQAAGFSRASCIFELDQPLIRAKGAQVRCPRDDRLGAAFVDTLQGADNVGHATHMLSYTWQYTVDCIIDSLGAWCHRKSLKPERTYVWMCFMGVNQHRIQESRLAGSDVPFDELAATFGSHVRSIGNVIALMEPWRAPKYCQRAWCVFELHAASEQPDCCLEIIMPPTEAESYAKAIFEGSGLQEQWRTLAQTQLQKAQASVAADRDRILQLVEHSPGFSELNRNVVRKLQSWFADVAHDQIRQQMEAKSAELAGGCLQVAELFRSLGKLDTADELLQSASDSLEASFEVNTSLHAALLGLRGHVARERGDLDEATDLLLKAYGILQDAGKLESTEAAQVCTRIGHVKLQNKDLEGAESFFTQALRAHEQCNTLTSYDGGVLLQSLGHIRRERQDLPGALVSYEQAHQALCTSEHIDSPQGAALLASMGHIRRLQHDLQGALQSYAEARQLMESIGTFQTTNGAALLVNVGHVQRSLGDLDAALATYKEARHVFKASGSWNTPAAQECKKLIGMLLA
;
A
#
# COMPACT_ATOMS: atom_id res chain seq x y z
N MET A 1 -66.67 16.66 -6.69
CA MET A 1 -67.00 18.00 -6.14
C MET A 1 -65.66 18.57 -5.70
N VAL A 2 -64.90 19.26 -6.55
CA VAL A 2 -65.12 20.59 -7.17
C VAL A 2 -65.07 21.72 -6.12
N ASP A 3 -64.25 22.72 -6.46
CA ASP A 3 -63.90 24.02 -5.85
C ASP A 3 -62.80 23.95 -4.77
N ASP A 4 -61.54 24.34 -5.00
CA ASP A 4 -60.91 25.51 -5.66
C ASP A 4 -61.06 26.85 -4.92
N LEU A 5 -59.93 27.58 -4.91
CA LEU A 5 -59.65 28.97 -4.50
C LEU A 5 -58.60 29.15 -3.40
N GLY A 6 -57.42 29.61 -3.81
CA GLY A 6 -56.42 30.15 -2.88
C GLY A 6 -55.02 30.38 -3.44
N THR A 7 -54.88 30.88 -4.68
CA THR A 7 -53.61 31.36 -5.23
C THR A 7 -53.13 32.61 -4.48
N SER A 8 -52.14 32.45 -3.60
CA SER A 8 -51.34 33.56 -3.07
C SER A 8 -50.02 33.63 -3.83
N ALA A 9 -49.86 34.69 -4.62
CA ALA A 9 -48.63 35.05 -5.31
C ALA A 9 -47.47 35.20 -4.31
N ALA A 10 -46.58 34.21 -4.26
CA ALA A 10 -45.29 34.35 -3.61
C ALA A 10 -44.34 35.02 -4.61
N ALA A 11 -43.90 36.23 -4.26
CA ALA A 11 -42.92 37.02 -4.97
C ALA A 11 -41.71 36.17 -5.36
N GLY A 12 -41.38 36.18 -6.66
CA GLY A 12 -40.16 35.58 -7.18
C GLY A 12 -38.93 36.25 -6.59
N VAL A 13 -38.40 35.67 -5.51
CA VAL A 13 -36.99 35.84 -5.18
C VAL A 13 -36.23 35.10 -6.26
N LYS A 14 -35.66 35.84 -7.21
CA LYS A 14 -34.60 35.30 -8.08
C LYS A 14 -33.55 34.72 -7.14
N ARG A 15 -33.48 33.39 -7.04
CA ARG A 15 -32.25 32.73 -6.60
C ARG A 15 -31.19 33.22 -7.58
N GLU A 16 -30.32 34.13 -7.15
CA GLU A 16 -29.07 34.37 -7.85
C GLU A 16 -28.43 32.99 -8.04
N GLU A 17 -28.31 32.56 -9.30
CA GLU A 17 -27.57 31.37 -9.68
C GLU A 17 -26.11 31.60 -9.29
N ARG A 18 -25.78 31.34 -8.01
CA ARG A 18 -24.40 31.27 -7.55
C ARG A 18 -23.73 30.21 -8.42
N ARG A 19 -22.71 30.64 -9.17
CA ARG A 19 -21.97 29.79 -10.10
C ARG A 19 -21.36 28.61 -9.32
N ASP A 20 -21.33 27.46 -9.99
CA ASP A 20 -20.96 26.17 -9.40
C ASP A 20 -19.62 26.23 -8.64
N PRO A 21 -19.58 25.87 -7.33
CA PRO A 21 -18.32 25.83 -6.59
C PRO A 21 -17.32 24.79 -7.15
N PHE A 22 -17.78 23.85 -7.97
CA PHE A 22 -17.01 22.74 -8.51
C PHE A 22 -16.53 22.95 -9.95
N LEU A 23 -16.29 24.19 -10.39
CA LEU A 23 -15.58 24.42 -11.66
C LEU A 23 -14.12 23.95 -11.59
N ALA A 24 -13.65 23.36 -12.68
CA ALA A 24 -12.31 22.81 -12.82
C ALA A 24 -11.75 23.01 -14.23
N PRO A 25 -10.42 23.20 -14.36
CA PRO A 25 -9.78 23.18 -15.67
C PRO A 25 -9.86 21.79 -16.29
N SER A 26 -9.91 21.73 -17.62
CA SER A 26 -9.73 20.48 -18.34
C SER A 26 -8.25 20.04 -18.28
N VAL A 27 -7.98 18.74 -18.41
CA VAL A 27 -6.60 18.24 -18.55
C VAL A 27 -5.93 18.84 -19.79
N HIS A 28 -6.67 19.01 -20.88
CA HIS A 28 -6.19 19.68 -22.09
C HIS A 28 -5.67 21.11 -21.83
N TYR A 29 -6.42 21.91 -21.06
CA TYR A 29 -6.00 23.27 -20.72
C TYR A 29 -4.73 23.29 -19.88
N LEU A 30 -4.60 22.32 -18.96
CA LEU A 30 -3.37 22.19 -18.18
C LEU A 30 -2.16 21.91 -19.08
N GLU A 31 -2.30 20.98 -20.02
CA GLU A 31 -1.24 20.62 -20.99
C GLU A 31 -0.90 21.73 -21.99
N THR A 32 -1.84 22.66 -22.24
CA THR A 32 -1.70 23.71 -23.25
C THR A 32 -1.73 25.10 -22.62
N GLY A 33 -2.92 25.69 -22.45
CA GLY A 33 -3.11 27.08 -22.02
C GLY A 33 -2.41 27.42 -20.71
N PHE A 34 -2.44 26.55 -19.70
CA PHE A 34 -1.74 26.80 -18.45
C PHE A 34 -0.21 26.82 -18.61
N CYS A 35 0.34 25.99 -19.51
CA CYS A 35 1.77 26.04 -19.84
C CYS A 35 2.17 27.38 -20.48
N GLU A 36 1.32 27.95 -21.33
CA GLU A 36 1.53 29.29 -21.91
C GLU A 36 1.48 30.37 -20.82
N GLU A 37 0.53 30.29 -19.89
CA GLU A 37 0.43 31.24 -18.76
C GLU A 37 1.66 31.19 -17.84
N LEU A 38 2.19 29.99 -17.58
CA LEU A 38 3.42 29.82 -16.81
C LEU A 38 4.61 30.50 -17.47
N GLN A 39 4.82 30.25 -18.76
CA GLN A 39 5.91 30.84 -19.52
C GLN A 39 5.78 32.37 -19.57
N ALA A 40 4.58 32.89 -19.81
CA ALA A 40 4.32 34.32 -19.83
C ALA A 40 4.61 35.00 -18.47
N ALA A 41 4.41 34.28 -17.37
CA ALA A 41 4.74 34.75 -16.01
C ALA A 41 6.20 34.48 -15.60
N GLY A 42 7.04 33.92 -16.48
CA GLY A 42 8.45 33.65 -16.21
C GLY A 42 8.71 32.37 -15.39
N PHE A 43 7.72 31.49 -15.28
CA PHE A 43 7.84 30.19 -14.63
C PHE A 43 8.03 29.06 -15.65
N SER A 44 8.38 27.88 -15.14
CA SER A 44 8.51 26.67 -15.95
C SER A 44 7.64 25.55 -15.38
N ARG A 45 7.50 24.46 -16.12
CA ARG A 45 6.78 23.28 -15.61
C ARG A 45 7.48 22.62 -14.41
N ALA A 46 8.78 22.88 -14.21
CA ALA A 46 9.53 22.43 -13.04
C ALA A 46 9.29 23.30 -11.78
N SER A 47 8.53 24.40 -11.88
CA SER A 47 8.16 25.21 -10.72
C SER A 47 7.12 24.48 -9.86
N CYS A 48 7.25 24.58 -8.54
CA CYS A 48 6.30 24.00 -7.60
C CYS A 48 5.10 24.92 -7.36
N ILE A 49 3.95 24.34 -6.98
CA ILE A 49 2.70 25.10 -6.81
C ILE A 49 2.84 26.22 -5.77
N PHE A 50 3.66 26.05 -4.73
CA PHE A 50 3.95 27.11 -3.76
C PHE A 50 4.53 28.38 -4.40
N GLU A 51 5.38 28.25 -5.42
CA GLU A 51 6.00 29.39 -6.10
C GLU A 51 5.00 30.15 -6.96
N LEU A 52 3.96 29.46 -7.45
CA LEU A 52 2.97 30.01 -8.37
C LEU A 52 1.82 30.73 -7.68
N ASP A 53 1.51 30.36 -6.44
CA ASP A 53 0.30 30.77 -5.73
C ASP A 53 0.07 32.30 -5.78
N GLN A 54 1.04 33.09 -5.31
CA GLN A 54 0.90 34.54 -5.30
C GLN A 54 1.12 35.22 -6.66
N PRO A 55 2.23 34.96 -7.39
CA PRO A 55 2.57 35.74 -8.58
C PRO A 55 1.74 35.40 -9.83
N LEU A 56 1.17 34.19 -9.91
CA LEU A 56 0.39 33.76 -11.07
C LEU A 56 -1.07 33.49 -10.69
N ILE A 57 -1.29 32.58 -9.74
CA ILE A 57 -2.61 31.99 -9.50
C ILE A 57 -3.57 33.01 -8.89
N ARG A 58 -3.15 33.65 -7.79
CA ARG A 58 -3.88 34.75 -7.17
C ARG A 58 -3.93 35.97 -8.08
N ALA A 59 -2.81 36.32 -8.70
CA ALA A 59 -2.70 37.50 -9.56
C ALA A 59 -3.75 37.48 -10.69
N LYS A 60 -4.00 36.32 -11.30
CA LYS A 60 -4.97 36.14 -12.39
C LYS A 60 -6.38 36.60 -12.02
N GLY A 61 -6.86 36.21 -10.83
CA GLY A 61 -8.22 36.50 -10.37
C GLY A 61 -8.36 37.81 -9.59
N ALA A 62 -7.26 38.50 -9.27
CA ALA A 62 -7.24 39.63 -8.33
C ALA A 62 -8.19 40.78 -8.70
N GLN A 63 -8.31 41.08 -10.00
CA GLN A 63 -9.18 42.16 -10.52
C GLN A 63 -10.50 41.64 -11.11
N VAL A 64 -10.79 40.35 -10.93
CA VAL A 64 -12.04 39.73 -11.39
C VAL A 64 -13.02 39.66 -10.23
N ARG A 65 -14.28 40.03 -10.47
CA ARG A 65 -15.35 39.84 -9.48
C ARG A 65 -15.65 38.36 -9.33
N CYS A 66 -15.57 37.85 -8.11
CA CYS A 66 -15.83 36.47 -7.83
C CYS A 66 -17.34 36.17 -7.99
N PRO A 67 -17.72 35.16 -8.79
CA PRO A 67 -19.12 34.84 -9.01
C PRO A 67 -19.83 34.20 -7.80
N ARG A 68 -19.08 33.91 -6.73
CA ARG A 68 -19.60 33.25 -5.51
C ARG A 68 -20.01 34.25 -4.43
N ASP A 69 -19.30 35.38 -4.33
CA ASP A 69 -19.47 36.40 -3.28
C ASP A 69 -19.54 37.85 -3.79
N ASP A 70 -19.46 38.08 -5.11
CA ASP A 70 -19.45 39.38 -5.81
C ASP A 70 -18.35 40.37 -5.37
N ARG A 71 -17.32 39.89 -4.66
CA ARG A 71 -16.16 40.68 -4.25
C ARG A 71 -14.99 40.48 -5.24
N LEU A 72 -14.10 41.46 -5.37
CA LEU A 72 -12.87 41.32 -6.19
C LEU A 72 -11.96 40.21 -5.64
N GLY A 73 -11.30 39.47 -6.54
CA GLY A 73 -10.46 38.33 -6.20
C GLY A 73 -11.19 37.00 -6.42
N ALA A 74 -11.45 36.67 -7.69
CA ALA A 74 -12.02 35.37 -8.07
C ALA A 74 -10.99 34.23 -7.99
N ALA A 75 -11.46 32.98 -7.94
CA ALA A 75 -10.59 31.83 -8.12
C ALA A 75 -10.04 31.79 -9.56
N PHE A 76 -8.91 31.12 -9.78
CA PHE A 76 -8.28 31.04 -11.09
C PHE A 76 -9.25 30.46 -12.15
N VAL A 77 -9.94 29.38 -11.80
CA VAL A 77 -10.92 28.72 -12.69
C VAL A 77 -12.07 29.63 -13.12
N ASP A 78 -12.45 30.60 -12.30
CA ASP A 78 -13.53 31.53 -12.61
C ASP A 78 -13.14 32.52 -13.72
N THR A 79 -11.84 32.67 -14.00
CA THR A 79 -11.30 33.51 -15.06
C THR A 79 -11.26 32.82 -16.41
N LEU A 80 -11.41 31.49 -16.43
CA LEU A 80 -11.34 30.68 -17.64
C LEU A 80 -12.66 30.71 -18.43
N GLN A 81 -12.55 30.49 -19.73
CA GLN A 81 -13.69 30.44 -20.65
C GLN A 81 -13.47 29.37 -21.72
N GLY A 82 -14.58 28.86 -22.26
CA GLY A 82 -14.59 27.81 -23.29
C GLY A 82 -14.69 26.42 -22.70
N ALA A 83 -15.53 25.58 -23.31
CA ALA A 83 -15.79 24.22 -22.83
C ALA A 83 -14.54 23.33 -22.85
N ASP A 84 -13.60 23.58 -23.75
CA ASP A 84 -12.34 22.84 -23.82
C ASP A 84 -11.37 23.24 -22.71
N ASN A 85 -11.63 24.34 -21.99
CA ASN A 85 -10.73 24.85 -20.96
C ASN A 85 -11.25 24.68 -19.54
N VAL A 86 -12.55 24.83 -19.33
CA VAL A 86 -13.17 24.81 -18.01
C VAL A 86 -14.57 24.20 -18.07
N GLY A 87 -14.91 23.44 -17.04
CA GLY A 87 -16.21 22.78 -16.92
C GLY A 87 -16.49 22.35 -15.48
N HIS A 88 -17.61 21.68 -15.27
CA HIS A 88 -17.91 21.05 -13.99
C HIS A 88 -16.88 19.94 -13.72
N ALA A 89 -16.31 19.92 -12.52
CA ALA A 89 -15.34 18.93 -12.11
C ALA A 89 -15.92 17.52 -12.28
N THR A 90 -15.18 16.67 -12.99
CA THR A 90 -15.45 15.24 -13.05
C THR A 90 -14.63 14.50 -11.99
N HIS A 91 -13.47 15.05 -11.61
CA HIS A 91 -12.56 14.48 -10.62
C HIS A 91 -11.99 15.58 -9.72
N MET A 92 -11.58 15.21 -8.52
CA MET A 92 -10.78 16.02 -7.61
C MET A 92 -9.37 15.46 -7.54
N LEU A 93 -8.37 16.30 -7.69
CA LEU A 93 -6.99 15.93 -7.40
C LEU A 93 -6.67 16.20 -5.94
N SER A 94 -6.32 15.16 -5.21
CA SER A 94 -5.63 15.24 -3.93
C SER A 94 -4.12 15.17 -4.19
N TYR A 95 -3.37 16.15 -3.71
CA TYR A 95 -1.94 16.33 -3.99
C TYR A 95 -1.29 17.29 -2.97
N THR A 96 0.03 17.46 -3.03
CA THR A 96 0.75 18.45 -2.21
C THR A 96 1.26 19.63 -3.04
N TRP A 97 1.24 20.84 -2.46
CA TRP A 97 1.72 22.06 -3.12
C TRP A 97 3.24 22.10 -3.34
N GLN A 98 3.98 21.13 -2.78
CA GLN A 98 5.39 20.93 -3.08
C GLN A 98 5.62 20.24 -4.44
N TYR A 99 4.57 19.71 -5.07
CA TYR A 99 4.69 19.13 -6.40
C TYR A 99 4.89 20.21 -7.45
N THR A 100 5.65 19.82 -8.45
CA THR A 100 5.92 20.59 -9.65
C THR A 100 4.73 20.51 -10.61
N VAL A 101 4.64 21.46 -11.53
CA VAL A 101 3.55 21.47 -12.51
C VAL A 101 3.66 20.29 -13.48
N ASP A 102 4.87 19.93 -13.92
CA ASP A 102 5.09 18.76 -14.79
C ASP A 102 4.58 17.47 -14.15
N CYS A 103 4.91 17.22 -12.88
CA CYS A 103 4.38 16.12 -12.07
C CYS A 103 2.86 16.01 -12.22
N ILE A 104 2.13 17.10 -12.01
CA ILE A 104 0.66 17.09 -12.06
C ILE A 104 0.17 16.86 -13.50
N ILE A 105 0.68 17.63 -14.46
CA ILE A 105 0.22 17.59 -15.85
C ILE A 105 0.51 16.23 -16.48
N ASP A 106 1.75 15.75 -16.39
CA ASP A 106 2.15 14.50 -17.05
C ASP A 106 1.45 13.30 -16.42
N SER A 107 1.22 13.33 -15.10
CA SER A 107 0.44 12.27 -14.42
C SER A 107 -1.02 12.25 -14.89
N LEU A 108 -1.67 13.41 -14.99
CA LEU A 108 -3.06 13.50 -15.44
C LEU A 108 -3.21 13.15 -16.94
N GLY A 109 -2.28 13.58 -17.78
CA GLY A 109 -2.23 13.23 -19.20
C GLY A 109 -2.04 11.73 -19.42
N ALA A 110 -1.06 11.13 -18.76
CA ALA A 110 -0.82 9.69 -18.81
C ALA A 110 -2.00 8.88 -18.26
N TRP A 111 -2.64 9.36 -17.19
CA TRP A 111 -3.86 8.75 -16.66
C TRP A 111 -5.03 8.84 -17.65
N CYS A 112 -5.26 9.99 -18.31
CA CYS A 112 -6.28 10.11 -19.34
C CYS A 112 -6.04 9.14 -20.49
N HIS A 113 -4.80 9.04 -20.99
CA HIS A 113 -4.44 8.11 -22.05
C HIS A 113 -4.73 6.65 -21.66
N ARG A 114 -4.25 6.22 -20.48
CA ARG A 114 -4.47 4.84 -19.98
C ARG A 114 -5.95 4.50 -19.81
N LYS A 115 -6.77 5.47 -19.39
CA LYS A 115 -8.22 5.29 -19.21
C LYS A 115 -9.02 5.55 -20.49
N SER A 116 -8.36 5.90 -21.60
CA SER A 116 -9.01 6.32 -22.85
C SER A 116 -10.01 7.47 -22.65
N LEU A 117 -9.69 8.40 -21.74
CA LEU A 117 -10.48 9.61 -21.49
C LEU A 117 -10.07 10.73 -22.44
N LYS A 118 -11.02 11.62 -22.76
CA LYS A 118 -10.75 12.81 -23.60
C LYS A 118 -10.26 13.98 -22.73
N PRO A 119 -9.01 14.45 -22.86
CA PRO A 119 -8.45 15.50 -22.00
C PRO A 119 -9.29 16.80 -21.98
N GLU A 120 -9.95 17.16 -23.08
CA GLU A 120 -10.79 18.36 -23.22
C GLU A 120 -12.12 18.27 -22.44
N ARG A 121 -12.48 17.06 -21.99
CA ARG A 121 -13.72 16.75 -21.27
C ARG A 121 -13.48 16.10 -19.91
N THR A 122 -12.21 16.01 -19.51
CA THR A 122 -11.82 15.56 -18.18
C THR A 122 -11.45 16.77 -17.37
N TYR A 123 -12.32 17.17 -16.44
CA TYR A 123 -12.16 18.38 -15.65
C TYR A 123 -11.73 18.02 -14.23
N VAL A 124 -10.52 18.45 -13.84
CA VAL A 124 -9.88 18.01 -12.59
C VAL A 124 -9.78 19.18 -11.62
N TRP A 125 -10.61 19.16 -10.58
CA TRP A 125 -10.60 20.19 -9.55
C TRP A 125 -9.31 20.11 -8.72
N MET A 126 -8.67 21.26 -8.54
CA MET A 126 -7.44 21.39 -7.76
C MET A 126 -7.55 22.60 -6.84
N CYS A 127 -7.22 22.42 -5.56
CA CYS A 127 -7.48 23.43 -4.54
C CYS A 127 -6.76 24.77 -4.80
N PHE A 128 -5.58 24.77 -5.42
CA PHE A 128 -4.89 26.03 -5.74
C PHE A 128 -5.61 26.86 -6.82
N MET A 129 -6.30 26.22 -7.77
CA MET A 129 -7.03 26.91 -8.84
C MET A 129 -8.50 27.16 -8.51
N GLY A 130 -9.13 26.25 -7.76
CA GLY A 130 -10.56 26.23 -7.51
C GLY A 130 -11.01 27.06 -6.30
N VAL A 131 -10.12 27.33 -5.34
CA VAL A 131 -10.43 28.04 -4.10
C VAL A 131 -10.10 29.53 -4.23
N ASN A 132 -10.91 30.39 -3.62
CA ASN A 132 -10.62 31.83 -3.50
C ASN A 132 -9.47 32.07 -2.51
N GLN A 133 -8.24 31.74 -2.92
CA GLN A 133 -7.04 31.81 -2.07
C GLN A 133 -6.82 33.18 -1.41
N HIS A 134 -7.26 34.26 -2.07
CA HIS A 134 -7.29 35.63 -1.54
C HIS A 134 -8.04 35.73 -0.21
N ARG A 135 -9.20 35.09 -0.08
CA ARG A 135 -10.06 35.18 1.13
C ARG A 135 -9.45 34.50 2.33
N ILE A 136 -8.78 33.37 2.12
CA ILE A 136 -8.08 32.65 3.17
C ILE A 136 -6.95 33.52 3.74
N GLN A 137 -6.22 34.25 2.89
CA GLN A 137 -5.15 35.14 3.31
C GLN A 137 -5.67 36.42 3.98
N GLU A 138 -6.71 37.06 3.43
CA GLU A 138 -7.37 38.21 4.07
C GLU A 138 -7.80 37.86 5.51
N SER A 139 -8.43 36.69 5.68
CA SER A 139 -8.89 36.23 7.00
C SER A 139 -7.72 36.01 7.95
N ARG A 140 -6.64 35.34 7.50
CA ARG A 140 -5.42 35.16 8.30
C ARG A 140 -4.76 36.48 8.69
N LEU A 141 -4.68 37.44 7.77
CA LEU A 141 -4.12 38.78 8.02
C LEU A 141 -4.98 39.60 9.00
N ALA A 142 -6.30 39.38 9.00
CA ALA A 142 -7.23 40.00 9.94
C ALA A 142 -7.24 39.34 11.34
N GLY A 143 -6.40 38.31 11.57
CA GLY A 143 -6.37 37.56 12.83
C GLY A 143 -7.56 36.62 13.04
N SER A 144 -8.41 36.46 12.02
CA SER A 144 -9.50 35.49 11.99
C SER A 144 -9.04 34.25 11.22
N ASP A 145 -8.63 33.21 11.94
CA ASP A 145 -8.41 31.92 11.30
C ASP A 145 -9.75 31.40 10.75
N VAL A 146 -9.77 30.97 9.48
CA VAL A 146 -10.90 30.23 8.94
C VAL A 146 -11.06 28.97 9.81
N PRO A 147 -12.22 28.74 10.45
CA PRO A 147 -12.38 27.59 11.34
C PRO A 147 -12.07 26.29 10.61
N PHE A 148 -11.32 25.40 11.26
CA PHE A 148 -11.02 24.07 10.72
C PHE A 148 -12.28 23.33 10.28
N ASP A 149 -13.39 23.48 11.00
CA ASP A 149 -14.66 22.84 10.67
C ASP A 149 -15.22 23.31 9.33
N GLU A 150 -15.00 24.57 8.97
CA GLU A 150 -15.39 25.12 7.67
C GLU A 150 -14.49 24.59 6.56
N LEU A 151 -13.17 24.51 6.79
CA LEU A 151 -12.22 23.92 5.84
C LEU A 151 -12.46 22.42 5.66
N ALA A 152 -12.58 21.66 6.74
CA ALA A 152 -12.84 20.24 6.73
C ALA A 152 -14.22 19.91 6.15
N ALA A 153 -15.26 20.71 6.45
CA ALA A 153 -16.56 20.58 5.80
C ALA A 153 -16.47 20.85 4.29
N THR A 154 -15.69 21.86 3.89
CA THR A 154 -15.45 22.17 2.48
C THR A 154 -14.72 21.02 1.79
N PHE A 155 -13.57 20.56 2.29
CA PHE A 155 -12.83 19.45 1.69
C PHE A 155 -13.62 18.14 1.68
N GLY A 156 -14.25 17.78 2.81
CA GLY A 156 -15.13 16.62 2.88
C GLY A 156 -16.33 16.73 1.92
N SER A 157 -16.88 17.93 1.72
CA SER A 157 -17.96 18.15 0.75
C SER A 157 -17.47 18.02 -0.70
N HIS A 158 -16.23 18.38 -1.02
CA HIS A 158 -15.69 18.22 -2.38
C HIS A 158 -15.46 16.75 -2.71
N VAL A 159 -14.87 15.99 -1.79
CA VAL A 159 -14.74 14.52 -1.92
C VAL A 159 -16.12 13.87 -2.13
N ARG A 160 -17.11 14.24 -1.31
CA ARG A 160 -18.48 13.68 -1.42
C ARG A 160 -19.25 14.13 -2.65
N SER A 161 -19.12 15.39 -3.08
CA SER A 161 -19.94 15.96 -4.15
C SER A 161 -19.40 15.64 -5.54
N ILE A 162 -18.07 15.59 -5.70
CA ILE A 162 -17.44 15.21 -6.98
C ILE A 162 -17.48 13.69 -7.16
N GLY A 163 -17.28 12.92 -6.09
CA GLY A 163 -17.40 11.45 -6.12
C GLY A 163 -16.29 10.72 -6.87
N ASN A 164 -15.31 11.43 -7.44
CA ASN A 164 -14.11 10.82 -8.01
C ASN A 164 -12.88 11.57 -7.51
N VAL A 165 -11.96 10.87 -6.83
CA VAL A 165 -10.73 11.41 -6.27
C VAL A 165 -9.53 10.73 -6.90
N ILE A 166 -8.59 11.55 -7.35
CA ILE A 166 -7.29 11.14 -7.85
C ILE A 166 -6.25 11.54 -6.79
N ALA A 167 -5.58 10.58 -6.18
CA ALA A 167 -4.46 10.83 -5.27
C ALA A 167 -3.14 10.69 -6.04
N LEU A 168 -2.39 11.79 -6.13
CA LEU A 168 -1.10 11.82 -6.84
C LEU A 168 0.05 11.48 -5.89
N MET A 169 0.73 10.35 -6.14
CA MET A 169 1.89 9.88 -5.37
C MET A 169 3.20 10.22 -6.05
N GLU A 170 4.00 11.04 -5.37
CA GLU A 170 5.41 11.29 -5.72
C GLU A 170 6.25 11.68 -4.48
N PRO A 171 7.51 11.24 -4.40
CA PRO A 171 8.07 10.09 -5.12
C PRO A 171 7.44 8.79 -4.61
N TRP A 172 7.54 7.68 -5.33
CA TRP A 172 6.98 6.42 -4.84
C TRP A 172 7.75 5.90 -3.61
N ARG A 173 9.04 6.23 -3.51
CA ARG A 173 9.85 6.04 -2.30
C ARG A 173 9.56 7.18 -1.32
N ALA A 174 9.06 6.86 -0.13
CA ALA A 174 8.69 7.86 0.88
C ALA A 174 7.81 9.02 0.32
N PRO A 175 6.57 8.74 -0.17
CA PRO A 175 5.74 9.73 -0.84
C PRO A 175 5.50 10.99 -0.01
N LYS A 176 5.80 12.15 -0.61
CA LYS A 176 5.52 13.46 0.02
C LYS A 176 4.03 13.62 0.32
N TYR A 177 3.17 13.01 -0.51
CA TYR A 177 1.73 12.92 -0.26
C TYR A 177 1.42 12.30 1.11
N CYS A 178 2.02 11.16 1.43
CA CYS A 178 1.79 10.45 2.70
C CYS A 178 2.38 11.17 3.91
N GLN A 179 3.25 12.16 3.68
CA GLN A 179 3.80 13.03 4.72
C GLN A 179 2.91 14.25 4.99
N ARG A 180 1.77 14.41 4.30
CA ARG A 180 0.85 15.54 4.47
C ARG A 180 -0.44 15.08 5.13
N ALA A 181 -0.74 15.63 6.32
CA ALA A 181 -1.89 15.21 7.13
C ALA A 181 -3.22 15.36 6.39
N TRP A 182 -3.39 16.48 5.65
CA TRP A 182 -4.56 16.71 4.80
C TRP A 182 -4.70 15.67 3.68
N CYS A 183 -3.61 15.32 2.99
CA CYS A 183 -3.63 14.34 1.91
C CYS A 183 -4.01 12.95 2.42
N VAL A 184 -3.40 12.51 3.52
CA VAL A 184 -3.72 11.22 4.16
C VAL A 184 -5.18 11.20 4.63
N PHE A 185 -5.69 12.31 5.16
CA PHE A 185 -7.08 12.47 5.55
C PHE A 185 -8.05 12.41 4.36
N GLU A 186 -7.75 13.10 3.25
CA GLU A 186 -8.54 13.08 2.02
C GLU A 186 -8.59 11.68 1.40
N LEU A 187 -7.44 10.98 1.35
CA LEU A 187 -7.34 9.61 0.87
C LEU A 187 -8.23 8.67 1.68
N HIS A 188 -8.18 8.80 3.02
CA HIS A 188 -9.04 8.03 3.91
C HIS A 188 -10.52 8.38 3.70
N ALA A 189 -10.86 9.67 3.71
CA ALA A 189 -12.23 10.13 3.52
C ALA A 189 -12.82 9.63 2.20
N ALA A 190 -12.06 9.68 1.11
CA ALA A 190 -12.47 9.13 -0.17
C ALA A 190 -12.67 7.61 -0.10
N SER A 191 -11.79 6.88 0.59
CA SER A 191 -11.85 5.43 0.69
C SER A 191 -13.04 4.89 1.49
N GLU A 192 -13.60 5.68 2.41
CA GLU A 192 -14.75 5.31 3.24
C GLU A 192 -16.10 5.64 2.59
N GLN A 193 -16.11 6.44 1.52
CA GLN A 193 -17.34 6.79 0.81
C GLN A 193 -17.67 5.69 -0.21
N PRO A 194 -18.80 4.96 -0.08
CA PRO A 194 -19.14 3.86 -0.98
C PRO A 194 -19.27 4.28 -2.45
N ASP A 195 -19.77 5.50 -2.69
CA ASP A 195 -20.00 6.04 -4.02
C ASP A 195 -18.80 6.85 -4.56
N CYS A 196 -17.68 6.89 -3.83
CA CYS A 196 -16.49 7.61 -4.27
C CYS A 196 -15.53 6.66 -5.01
N CYS A 197 -15.24 6.96 -6.28
CA CYS A 197 -14.14 6.32 -6.98
C CYS A 197 -12.82 6.94 -6.50
N LEU A 198 -11.91 6.14 -5.95
CA LEU A 198 -10.58 6.59 -5.55
C LEU A 198 -9.54 5.91 -6.44
N GLU A 199 -8.77 6.72 -7.16
CA GLU A 199 -7.66 6.29 -7.99
C GLU A 199 -6.35 6.86 -7.47
N ILE A 200 -5.31 6.04 -7.42
CA ILE A 200 -3.97 6.49 -7.08
C ILE A 200 -3.16 6.51 -8.38
N ILE A 201 -2.51 7.63 -8.67
CA ILE A 201 -1.66 7.81 -9.84
C ILE A 201 -0.27 8.28 -9.41
N MET A 202 0.69 8.20 -10.33
CA MET A 202 2.05 8.72 -10.15
C MET A 202 2.57 9.26 -11.49
N PRO A 203 3.62 10.09 -11.47
CA PRO A 203 4.30 10.52 -12.69
C PRO A 203 4.81 9.33 -13.50
N PRO A 204 4.81 9.43 -14.85
CA PRO A 204 5.39 8.39 -15.70
C PRO A 204 6.84 8.03 -15.33
N THR A 205 7.66 9.03 -14.99
CA THR A 205 9.06 8.85 -14.55
C THR A 205 9.17 8.04 -13.26
N GLU A 206 8.25 8.24 -12.32
CA GLU A 206 8.19 7.45 -11.08
C GLU A 206 7.71 6.02 -11.35
N ALA A 207 6.76 5.84 -12.26
CA ALA A 207 6.31 4.50 -12.68
C ALA A 207 7.45 3.71 -13.34
N GLU A 208 8.24 4.34 -14.21
CA GLU A 208 9.46 3.77 -14.79
C GLU A 208 10.52 3.45 -13.72
N SER A 209 10.70 4.34 -12.75
CA SER A 209 11.62 4.13 -11.63
C SER A 209 11.22 2.92 -10.77
N TYR A 210 9.92 2.78 -10.48
CA TYR A 210 9.39 1.66 -9.72
C TYR A 210 9.50 0.35 -10.52
N ALA A 211 9.13 0.38 -11.80
CA ALA A 211 9.31 -0.73 -12.72
C ALA A 211 10.76 -1.23 -12.69
N LYS A 212 11.73 -0.34 -12.90
CA LYS A 212 13.14 -0.67 -12.88
C LYS A 212 13.55 -1.33 -11.55
N ALA A 213 13.12 -0.79 -10.42
CA ALA A 213 13.42 -1.36 -9.11
C ALA A 213 12.85 -2.78 -8.94
N ILE A 214 11.66 -3.06 -9.49
CA ILE A 214 11.09 -4.41 -9.51
C ILE A 214 11.99 -5.35 -10.30
N PHE A 215 12.40 -4.98 -11.52
CA PHE A 215 13.26 -5.84 -12.36
C PHE A 215 14.64 -6.08 -11.74
N GLU A 216 15.17 -5.09 -11.01
CA GLU A 216 16.44 -5.20 -10.28
C GLU A 216 16.31 -5.97 -8.95
N GLY A 217 15.09 -6.32 -8.52
CA GLY A 217 14.81 -7.11 -7.32
C GLY A 217 14.76 -6.33 -6.01
N SER A 218 14.97 -5.00 -6.03
CA SER A 218 14.88 -4.16 -4.82
C SER A 218 13.48 -3.55 -4.59
N GLY A 219 12.63 -3.52 -5.62
CA GLY A 219 11.36 -2.81 -5.61
C GLY A 219 10.40 -3.26 -4.51
N LEU A 220 10.30 -4.58 -4.26
CA LEU A 220 9.41 -5.13 -3.24
C LEU A 220 9.82 -4.69 -1.82
N GLN A 221 11.12 -4.77 -1.53
CA GLN A 221 11.70 -4.36 -0.26
C GLN A 221 11.47 -2.87 0.02
N GLU A 222 11.77 -2.02 -0.98
CA GLU A 222 11.60 -0.57 -0.88
C GLU A 222 10.14 -0.16 -0.76
N GLN A 223 9.23 -0.90 -1.42
CA GLN A 223 7.79 -0.76 -1.25
C GLN A 223 7.37 -1.05 0.20
N TRP A 224 7.80 -2.17 0.78
CA TRP A 224 7.46 -2.52 2.17
C TRP A 224 7.94 -1.47 3.17
N ARG A 225 9.16 -0.95 2.97
CA ARG A 225 9.69 0.16 3.75
C ARG A 225 8.83 1.42 3.62
N THR A 226 8.42 1.75 2.40
CA THR A 226 7.54 2.90 2.13
C THR A 226 6.21 2.76 2.87
N LEU A 227 5.60 1.58 2.83
CA LEU A 227 4.36 1.28 3.54
C LEU A 227 4.55 1.41 5.07
N ALA A 228 5.62 0.84 5.62
CA ALA A 228 5.93 0.91 7.06
C ALA A 228 6.08 2.36 7.58
N GLN A 229 6.57 3.27 6.73
CA GLN A 229 6.75 4.68 7.04
C GLN A 229 5.45 5.51 6.92
N THR A 230 4.41 4.98 6.29
CA THR A 230 3.16 5.69 6.02
C THR A 230 2.26 5.69 7.27
N GLN A 231 2.36 6.75 8.07
CA GLN A 231 1.59 6.92 9.31
C GLN A 231 1.10 8.36 9.45
N LEU A 232 -0.21 8.56 9.61
CA LEU A 232 -0.81 9.88 9.76
C LEU A 232 -0.16 10.68 10.90
N GLN A 233 0.19 10.04 12.01
CA GLN A 233 0.78 10.71 13.18
C GLN A 233 2.13 11.38 12.87
N LYS A 234 2.86 10.85 11.88
CA LYS A 234 4.14 11.40 11.39
C LYS A 234 3.95 12.49 10.33
N ALA A 235 2.75 12.59 9.76
CA ALA A 235 2.43 13.56 8.73
C ALA A 235 2.36 15.00 9.28
N GLN A 236 2.62 15.95 8.39
CA GLN A 236 2.75 17.39 8.66
C GLN A 236 1.66 18.19 7.95
N ALA A 237 1.34 19.37 8.48
CA ALA A 237 0.52 20.37 7.82
C ALA A 237 1.25 21.71 7.83
N SER A 238 0.96 22.57 6.84
CA SER A 238 1.57 23.91 6.79
C SER A 238 1.17 24.80 7.98
N VAL A 239 0.02 24.50 8.59
CA VAL A 239 -0.45 25.11 9.83
C VAL A 239 -0.49 24.01 10.89
N ALA A 240 0.30 24.14 11.96
CA ALA A 240 0.41 23.12 13.00
C ALA A 240 -0.94 22.80 13.67
N ALA A 241 -1.78 23.83 13.90
CA ALA A 241 -3.11 23.66 14.47
C ALA A 241 -4.04 22.80 13.59
N ASP A 242 -3.91 22.85 12.26
CA ASP A 242 -4.69 22.00 11.36
C ASP A 242 -4.29 20.52 11.52
N ARG A 243 -2.98 20.25 11.64
CA ARG A 243 -2.48 18.90 11.91
C ARG A 243 -3.08 18.37 13.20
N ASP A 244 -3.01 19.13 14.28
CA ASP A 244 -3.47 18.68 15.60
C ASP A 244 -4.97 18.41 15.60
N ARG A 245 -5.76 19.21 14.89
CA ARG A 245 -7.21 18.98 14.72
C ARG A 245 -7.52 17.75 13.86
N ILE A 246 -6.77 17.49 12.78
CA ILE A 246 -6.91 16.25 12.00
C ILE A 246 -6.62 15.04 12.89
N LEU A 247 -5.54 15.10 13.68
CA LEU A 247 -5.18 14.03 14.59
C LEU A 247 -6.27 13.80 15.64
N GLN A 248 -6.80 14.85 16.24
CA GLN A 248 -7.92 14.75 17.18
C GLN A 248 -9.17 14.15 16.53
N LEU A 249 -9.54 14.60 15.32
CA LEU A 249 -10.69 14.07 14.60
C LEU A 249 -10.54 12.55 14.38
N VAL A 250 -9.37 12.14 13.90
CA VAL A 250 -9.07 10.73 13.62
C VAL A 250 -8.98 9.92 14.91
N GLU A 251 -8.45 10.47 15.99
CA GLU A 251 -8.41 9.79 17.30
C GLU A 251 -9.82 9.43 17.80
N HIS A 252 -10.80 10.32 17.61
CA HIS A 252 -12.18 10.07 18.02
C HIS A 252 -12.90 9.09 17.09
N SER A 253 -12.69 9.20 15.78
CA SER A 253 -13.24 8.26 14.79
C SER A 253 -12.52 8.43 13.45
N PRO A 254 -11.98 7.37 12.83
CA PRO A 254 -12.14 5.95 13.18
C PRO A 254 -11.05 5.38 14.13
N GLY A 255 -10.09 6.19 14.55
CA GLY A 255 -8.88 5.78 15.25
C GLY A 255 -7.68 5.66 14.31
N PHE A 256 -6.48 5.95 14.81
CA PHE A 256 -5.26 5.96 13.99
C PHE A 256 -4.94 4.62 13.33
N SER A 257 -5.08 3.52 14.08
CA SER A 257 -4.79 2.18 13.56
C SER A 257 -5.72 1.78 12.42
N GLU A 258 -6.97 2.26 12.42
CA GLU A 258 -7.90 2.02 11.34
C GLU A 258 -7.57 2.83 10.09
N LEU A 259 -7.38 4.13 10.26
CA LEU A 259 -7.05 5.02 9.15
C LEU A 259 -5.74 4.60 8.47
N ASN A 260 -4.66 4.41 9.24
CA ASN A 260 -3.36 4.02 8.68
C ASN A 260 -3.46 2.69 7.92
N ARG A 261 -4.18 1.71 8.48
CA ARG A 261 -4.41 0.42 7.82
C ARG A 261 -5.15 0.58 6.49
N ASN A 262 -6.20 1.40 6.43
CA ASN A 262 -6.97 1.59 5.21
C ASN A 262 -6.13 2.27 4.13
N VAL A 263 -5.34 3.28 4.51
CA VAL A 263 -4.37 3.95 3.62
C VAL A 263 -3.32 2.97 3.10
N VAL A 264 -2.65 2.24 3.99
CA VAL A 264 -1.60 1.27 3.62
C VAL A 264 -2.14 0.17 2.73
N ARG A 265 -3.33 -0.36 3.00
CA ARG A 265 -3.97 -1.38 2.15
C ARG A 265 -4.25 -0.88 0.74
N LYS A 266 -4.69 0.39 0.59
CA LYS A 266 -4.91 1.00 -0.72
C LYS A 266 -3.60 1.16 -1.48
N LEU A 267 -2.55 1.63 -0.80
CA LEU A 267 -1.21 1.73 -1.40
C LEU A 267 -0.67 0.36 -1.81
N GLN A 268 -0.87 -0.69 -1.00
CA GLN A 268 -0.47 -2.07 -1.35
C GLN A 268 -1.10 -2.56 -2.64
N SER A 269 -2.44 -2.43 -2.77
CA SER A 269 -3.11 -2.83 -4.01
C SER A 269 -2.60 -2.02 -5.18
N TRP A 270 -2.49 -0.70 -5.01
CA TRP A 270 -2.02 0.19 -6.06
C TRP A 270 -0.61 -0.16 -6.55
N PHE A 271 0.36 -0.38 -5.66
CA PHE A 271 1.70 -0.81 -6.05
C PHE A 271 1.67 -2.11 -6.85
N ALA A 272 0.87 -3.09 -6.44
CA ALA A 272 0.72 -4.34 -7.18
C ALA A 272 0.07 -4.14 -8.56
N ASP A 273 -0.93 -3.27 -8.65
CA ASP A 273 -1.60 -2.97 -9.90
C ASP A 273 -0.63 -2.24 -10.88
N VAL A 274 0.18 -1.30 -10.40
CA VAL A 274 1.23 -0.64 -11.20
C VAL A 274 2.29 -1.63 -11.67
N ALA A 275 2.78 -2.49 -10.77
CA ALA A 275 3.77 -3.52 -11.11
C ALA A 275 3.25 -4.48 -12.19
N HIS A 276 1.99 -4.89 -12.06
CA HIS A 276 1.33 -5.78 -12.99
C HIS A 276 1.07 -5.15 -14.36
N ASP A 277 0.58 -3.91 -14.40
CA ASP A 277 0.39 -3.17 -15.64
C ASP A 277 1.72 -3.02 -16.42
N GLN A 278 2.82 -2.78 -15.71
CA GLN A 278 4.13 -2.67 -16.33
C GLN A 278 4.59 -4.00 -16.96
N ILE A 279 4.46 -5.10 -16.23
CA ILE A 279 4.80 -6.43 -16.76
C ILE A 279 3.96 -6.72 -18.00
N ARG A 280 2.65 -6.48 -17.95
CA ARG A 280 1.75 -6.70 -19.08
C ARG A 280 2.17 -5.92 -20.33
N GLN A 281 2.55 -4.65 -20.18
CA GLN A 281 3.04 -3.84 -21.31
C GLN A 281 4.33 -4.42 -21.92
N GLN A 282 5.23 -4.95 -21.09
CA GLN A 282 6.44 -5.61 -21.59
C GLN A 282 6.17 -6.99 -22.21
N MET A 283 5.14 -7.71 -21.76
CA MET A 283 4.68 -8.98 -22.37
C MET A 283 4.23 -8.74 -23.81
N GLU A 284 3.45 -7.68 -24.02
CA GLU A 284 3.00 -7.27 -25.36
C GLU A 284 4.20 -6.91 -26.26
N ALA A 285 5.27 -6.36 -25.69
CA ALA A 285 6.52 -6.04 -26.39
C ALA A 285 7.46 -7.26 -26.61
N LYS A 286 7.15 -8.46 -26.09
CA LYS A 286 7.92 -9.71 -26.24
C LYS A 286 9.40 -9.62 -25.81
N SER A 287 9.70 -8.99 -24.68
CA SER A 287 11.07 -8.95 -24.13
C SER A 287 11.46 -10.26 -23.41
N ALA A 288 12.73 -10.69 -23.54
CA ALA A 288 13.28 -11.84 -22.79
C ALA A 288 13.50 -11.53 -21.30
N GLU A 289 13.57 -10.25 -20.91
CA GLU A 289 13.74 -9.79 -19.52
C GLU A 289 12.47 -10.00 -18.67
N LEU A 290 11.38 -10.44 -19.31
CA LEU A 290 10.06 -10.56 -18.73
C LEU A 290 9.98 -11.58 -17.58
N ALA A 291 10.64 -12.73 -17.73
CA ALA A 291 10.52 -13.81 -16.75
C ALA A 291 11.08 -13.42 -15.37
N GLY A 292 12.17 -12.65 -15.34
CA GLY A 292 12.73 -12.09 -14.09
C GLY A 292 11.78 -11.10 -13.43
N GLY A 293 11.15 -10.22 -14.21
CA GLY A 293 10.11 -9.32 -13.71
C GLY A 293 8.87 -10.05 -13.21
N CYS A 294 8.42 -11.09 -13.92
CA CYS A 294 7.28 -11.91 -13.53
C CYS A 294 7.51 -12.57 -12.15
N LEU A 295 8.72 -13.04 -11.86
CA LEU A 295 9.06 -13.57 -10.53
C LEU A 295 8.81 -12.55 -9.43
N GLN A 296 9.28 -11.31 -9.62
CA GLN A 296 9.21 -10.26 -8.61
C GLN A 296 7.77 -9.77 -8.40
N VAL A 297 7.01 -9.61 -9.48
CA VAL A 297 5.60 -9.22 -9.41
C VAL A 297 4.71 -10.36 -8.87
N ALA A 298 5.01 -11.61 -9.21
CA ALA A 298 4.32 -12.75 -8.63
C ALA A 298 4.61 -12.89 -7.13
N GLU A 299 5.85 -12.65 -6.68
CA GLU A 299 6.19 -12.62 -5.26
C GLU A 299 5.42 -11.50 -4.52
N LEU A 300 5.24 -10.34 -5.15
CA LEU A 300 4.38 -9.28 -4.65
C LEU A 300 2.92 -9.75 -4.53
N PHE A 301 2.33 -10.33 -5.57
CA PHE A 301 0.96 -10.86 -5.53
C PHE A 301 0.80 -11.96 -4.47
N ARG A 302 1.78 -12.86 -4.35
CA ARG A 302 1.83 -13.89 -3.32
C ARG A 302 1.82 -13.26 -1.93
N SER A 303 2.65 -12.25 -1.69
CA SER A 303 2.72 -11.54 -0.40
C SER A 303 1.42 -10.81 -0.02
N LEU A 304 0.62 -10.42 -1.02
CA LEU A 304 -0.71 -9.84 -0.84
C LEU A 304 -1.84 -10.89 -0.74
N GLY A 305 -1.50 -12.18 -0.82
CA GLY A 305 -2.46 -13.29 -0.80
C GLY A 305 -3.25 -13.46 -2.11
N LYS A 306 -2.90 -12.74 -3.17
CA LYS A 306 -3.47 -12.88 -4.52
C LYS A 306 -2.79 -14.07 -5.23
N LEU A 307 -2.92 -15.26 -4.65
CA LEU A 307 -2.21 -16.48 -5.08
C LEU A 307 -2.56 -16.88 -6.52
N ASP A 308 -3.81 -16.66 -6.94
CA ASP A 308 -4.27 -16.97 -8.30
C ASP A 308 -3.61 -16.11 -9.37
N THR A 309 -3.59 -14.79 -9.16
CA THR A 309 -2.90 -13.88 -10.06
C THR A 309 -1.39 -14.14 -10.10
N ALA A 310 -0.78 -14.50 -8.96
CA ALA A 310 0.64 -14.86 -8.91
C ALA A 310 0.94 -16.10 -9.77
N ASP A 311 0.15 -17.16 -9.64
CA ASP A 311 0.36 -18.41 -10.40
C ASP A 311 0.05 -18.24 -11.89
N GLU A 312 -0.99 -17.50 -12.25
CA GLU A 312 -1.30 -17.17 -13.66
C GLU A 312 -0.12 -16.45 -14.33
N LEU A 313 0.47 -15.47 -13.64
CA LEU A 313 1.62 -14.72 -14.13
C LEU A 313 2.85 -15.61 -14.30
N LEU A 314 3.11 -16.49 -13.33
CA LEU A 314 4.24 -17.41 -13.38
C LEU A 314 4.06 -18.49 -14.45
N GLN A 315 2.84 -19.03 -14.62
CA GLN A 315 2.52 -19.99 -15.67
C GLN A 315 2.75 -19.36 -17.04
N SER A 316 2.27 -18.12 -17.26
CA SER A 316 2.50 -17.44 -18.54
C SER A 316 3.98 -17.17 -18.82
N ALA A 317 4.78 -16.88 -17.79
CA ALA A 317 6.23 -16.74 -17.92
C ALA A 317 6.91 -18.08 -18.24
N SER A 318 6.49 -19.17 -17.57
CA SER A 318 6.94 -20.54 -17.87
C SER A 318 6.62 -20.93 -19.32
N ASP A 319 5.37 -20.76 -19.77
CA ASP A 319 4.94 -21.10 -21.14
C ASP A 319 5.77 -20.37 -22.20
N SER A 320 6.13 -19.12 -21.91
CA SER A 320 6.95 -18.30 -22.80
C SER A 320 8.40 -18.83 -22.91
N LEU A 321 8.99 -19.29 -21.79
CA LEU A 321 10.32 -19.92 -21.79
C LEU A 321 10.31 -21.31 -22.43
N GLU A 322 9.23 -22.07 -22.27
CA GLU A 322 9.07 -23.35 -22.94
C GLU A 322 8.99 -23.18 -24.46
N ALA A 323 8.24 -22.17 -24.92
CA ALA A 323 8.14 -21.82 -26.34
C ALA A 323 9.46 -21.32 -26.95
N SER A 324 10.35 -20.71 -26.15
CA SER A 324 11.70 -20.32 -26.59
C SER A 324 12.74 -21.45 -26.51
N PHE A 325 12.34 -22.65 -26.07
CA PHE A 325 13.21 -23.81 -25.81
C PHE A 325 14.25 -23.58 -24.69
N GLU A 326 14.01 -22.63 -23.78
CA GLU A 326 14.88 -22.32 -22.62
C GLU A 326 14.50 -23.13 -21.36
N VAL A 327 14.17 -24.41 -21.56
CA VAL A 327 13.52 -25.29 -20.57
C VAL A 327 14.43 -25.83 -19.44
N ASN A 328 15.73 -25.57 -19.47
CA ASN A 328 16.69 -26.08 -18.47
C ASN A 328 17.60 -24.96 -17.92
N THR A 329 17.02 -23.79 -17.68
CA THR A 329 17.74 -22.62 -17.16
C THR A 329 17.50 -22.46 -15.66
N SER A 330 18.43 -21.76 -14.97
CA SER A 330 18.23 -21.35 -13.57
C SER A 330 16.94 -20.54 -13.39
N LEU A 331 16.58 -19.76 -14.41
CA LEU A 331 15.36 -18.96 -14.43
C LEU A 331 14.10 -19.84 -14.47
N HIS A 332 14.09 -20.90 -15.29
CA HIS A 332 12.97 -21.84 -15.31
C HIS A 332 12.81 -22.55 -13.94
N ALA A 333 13.92 -22.96 -13.33
CA ALA A 333 13.88 -23.53 -11.97
C ALA A 333 13.35 -22.53 -10.92
N ALA A 334 13.71 -21.25 -11.03
CA ALA A 334 13.21 -20.20 -10.14
C ALA A 334 11.69 -20.00 -10.28
N LEU A 335 11.17 -19.99 -11.52
CA LEU A 335 9.73 -19.90 -11.79
C LEU A 335 8.96 -21.08 -11.20
N LEU A 336 9.38 -22.31 -11.50
CA LEU A 336 8.79 -23.52 -10.93
C LEU A 336 8.89 -23.52 -9.40
N GLY A 337 10.02 -23.04 -8.87
CA GLY A 337 10.22 -22.90 -7.44
C GLY A 337 9.20 -21.98 -6.79
N LEU A 338 8.95 -20.81 -7.39
CA LEU A 338 7.99 -19.84 -6.84
C LEU A 338 6.55 -20.34 -7.02
N ARG A 339 6.22 -20.97 -8.15
CA ARG A 339 4.91 -21.63 -8.33
C ARG A 339 4.66 -22.72 -7.30
N GLY A 340 5.65 -23.56 -7.02
CA GLY A 340 5.56 -24.56 -5.96
C GLY A 340 5.33 -23.94 -4.57
N HIS A 341 5.91 -22.76 -4.31
CA HIS A 341 5.63 -22.01 -3.08
C HIS A 341 4.19 -21.46 -3.07
N VAL A 342 3.69 -20.92 -4.18
CA VAL A 342 2.29 -20.48 -4.30
C VAL A 342 1.32 -21.66 -4.09
N ALA A 343 1.56 -22.80 -4.73
CA ALA A 343 0.76 -24.02 -4.55
C ALA A 343 0.73 -24.48 -3.09
N ARG A 344 1.89 -24.44 -2.41
CA ARG A 344 2.02 -24.72 -0.97
C ARG A 344 1.14 -23.80 -0.11
N GLU A 345 1.07 -22.51 -0.43
CA GLU A 345 0.25 -21.53 0.30
C GLU A 345 -1.24 -21.67 0.02
N ARG A 346 -1.63 -22.19 -1.15
CA ARG A 346 -3.01 -22.64 -1.42
C ARG A 346 -3.38 -23.92 -0.66
N GLY A 347 -2.37 -24.68 -0.20
CA GLY A 347 -2.53 -25.96 0.48
C GLY A 347 -2.43 -27.17 -0.45
N ASP A 348 -2.05 -26.97 -1.72
CA ASP A 348 -1.90 -28.04 -2.70
C ASP A 348 -0.48 -28.63 -2.63
N LEU A 349 -0.26 -29.46 -1.61
CA LEU A 349 1.07 -29.97 -1.27
C LEU A 349 1.63 -30.95 -2.30
N ASP A 350 0.76 -31.64 -3.04
CA ASP A 350 1.16 -32.58 -4.08
C ASP A 350 1.72 -31.83 -5.29
N GLU A 351 1.00 -30.82 -5.78
CA GLU A 351 1.46 -29.93 -6.85
C GLU A 351 2.75 -29.19 -6.43
N ALA A 352 2.78 -28.66 -5.20
CA ALA A 352 3.97 -28.00 -4.67
C ALA A 352 5.20 -28.91 -4.70
N THR A 353 5.02 -30.18 -4.30
CA THR A 353 6.11 -31.17 -4.31
C THR A 353 6.60 -31.45 -5.72
N ASP A 354 5.69 -31.68 -6.67
CA ASP A 354 6.04 -31.98 -8.06
C ASP A 354 6.80 -30.81 -8.72
N LEU A 355 6.30 -29.59 -8.59
CA LEU A 355 6.93 -28.39 -9.13
C LEU A 355 8.32 -28.14 -8.53
N LEU A 356 8.47 -28.28 -7.21
CA LEU A 356 9.74 -28.05 -6.54
C LEU A 356 10.78 -29.12 -6.85
N LEU A 357 10.38 -30.38 -6.97
CA LEU A 357 11.29 -31.47 -7.36
C LEU A 357 11.74 -31.34 -8.83
N LYS A 358 10.85 -30.89 -9.73
CA LYS A 358 11.22 -30.53 -11.10
C LYS A 358 12.25 -29.40 -11.13
N ALA A 359 12.02 -28.33 -10.36
CA ALA A 359 12.97 -27.22 -10.23
C ALA A 359 14.34 -27.69 -9.71
N TYR A 360 14.34 -28.56 -8.70
CA TYR A 360 15.56 -29.15 -8.14
C TYR A 360 16.29 -30.02 -9.18
N GLY A 361 15.56 -30.85 -9.93
CA GLY A 361 16.12 -31.68 -11.00
C GLY A 361 16.81 -30.86 -12.09
N ILE A 362 16.20 -29.75 -12.53
CA ILE A 362 16.81 -28.83 -13.50
C ILE A 362 18.16 -28.29 -12.98
N LEU A 363 18.20 -27.87 -11.71
CA LEU A 363 19.43 -27.35 -11.10
C LEU A 363 20.48 -28.44 -10.91
N GLN A 364 20.05 -29.67 -10.60
CA GLN A 364 20.93 -30.83 -10.48
C GLN A 364 21.58 -31.18 -11.83
N ASP A 365 20.78 -31.30 -12.88
CA ASP A 365 21.26 -31.62 -14.23
C ASP A 365 22.18 -30.53 -14.78
N ALA A 366 21.94 -29.27 -14.41
CA ALA A 366 22.81 -28.15 -14.73
C ALA A 366 24.08 -28.06 -13.85
N GLY A 367 24.25 -28.91 -12.84
CA GLY A 367 25.38 -28.85 -11.89
C GLY A 367 25.38 -27.62 -10.98
N LYS A 368 24.19 -27.04 -10.72
CA LYS A 368 24.00 -25.77 -9.99
C LYS A 368 23.41 -25.96 -8.59
N LEU A 369 23.63 -27.10 -7.94
CA LEU A 369 23.11 -27.34 -6.58
C LEU A 369 23.74 -26.44 -5.51
N GLU A 370 24.86 -25.79 -5.79
CA GLU A 370 25.53 -24.84 -4.90
C GLU A 370 25.19 -23.37 -5.25
N SER A 371 24.12 -23.12 -6.02
CA SER A 371 23.66 -21.78 -6.40
C SER A 371 22.65 -21.17 -5.42
N THR A 372 22.42 -19.86 -5.56
CA THR A 372 21.35 -19.13 -4.87
C THR A 372 19.96 -19.68 -5.18
N GLU A 373 19.71 -20.05 -6.43
CA GLU A 373 18.42 -20.62 -6.84
C GLU A 373 18.20 -21.99 -6.19
N ALA A 374 19.24 -22.82 -6.09
CA ALA A 374 19.17 -24.10 -5.41
C ALA A 374 18.90 -23.95 -3.91
N ALA A 375 19.46 -22.92 -3.27
CA ALA A 375 19.21 -22.61 -1.88
C ALA A 375 17.72 -22.25 -1.63
N GLN A 376 17.14 -21.42 -2.49
CA GLN A 376 15.72 -21.06 -2.45
C GLN A 376 14.81 -22.27 -2.66
N VAL A 377 15.08 -23.08 -3.70
CA VAL A 377 14.30 -24.30 -4.00
C VAL A 377 14.38 -25.29 -2.84
N CYS A 378 15.58 -25.57 -2.31
CA CYS A 378 15.76 -26.45 -1.16
C CYS A 378 15.00 -25.95 0.07
N THR A 379 15.03 -24.65 0.35
CA THR A 379 14.28 -24.05 1.46
C THR A 379 12.77 -24.28 1.29
N ARG A 380 12.24 -24.05 0.08
CA ARG A 380 10.81 -24.27 -0.23
C ARG A 380 10.41 -25.75 -0.12
N ILE A 381 11.25 -26.68 -0.58
CA ILE A 381 11.04 -28.13 -0.38
C ILE A 381 10.99 -28.43 1.12
N GLY A 382 11.91 -27.88 1.90
CA GLY A 382 11.93 -28.03 3.36
C GLY A 382 10.62 -27.56 4.01
N HIS A 383 10.03 -26.46 3.55
CA HIS A 383 8.72 -25.99 4.04
C HIS A 383 7.57 -26.95 3.70
N VAL A 384 7.54 -27.52 2.50
CA VAL A 384 6.54 -28.54 2.13
C VAL A 384 6.70 -29.79 3.01
N LYS A 385 7.94 -30.22 3.25
CA LYS A 385 8.24 -31.36 4.15
C LYS A 385 7.78 -31.11 5.59
N LEU A 386 8.00 -29.90 6.11
CA LEU A 386 7.49 -29.49 7.43
C LEU A 386 5.96 -29.57 7.52
N GLN A 387 5.25 -29.08 6.49
CA GLN A 387 3.78 -29.16 6.46
C GLN A 387 3.27 -30.60 6.39
N ASN A 388 4.03 -31.48 5.74
CA ASN A 388 3.81 -32.93 5.72
C ASN A 388 4.30 -33.65 7.00
N LYS A 389 4.78 -32.92 8.01
CA LYS A 389 5.33 -33.44 9.28
C LYS A 389 6.58 -34.33 9.10
N ASP A 390 7.26 -34.23 7.97
CA ASP A 390 8.54 -34.87 7.68
C ASP A 390 9.69 -33.97 8.16
N LEU A 391 9.95 -34.00 9.47
CA LEU A 391 10.95 -33.15 10.12
C LEU A 391 12.38 -33.47 9.63
N GLU A 392 12.70 -34.74 9.43
CA GLU A 392 14.02 -35.19 8.98
C GLU A 392 14.28 -34.80 7.51
N GLY A 393 13.28 -34.98 6.64
CA GLY A 393 13.36 -34.53 5.26
C GLY A 393 13.53 -33.01 5.17
N ALA A 394 12.79 -32.25 5.99
CA ALA A 394 12.93 -30.80 6.06
C ALA A 394 14.35 -30.38 6.49
N GLU A 395 14.87 -30.97 7.57
CA GLU A 395 16.21 -30.70 8.09
C GLU A 395 17.30 -31.01 7.04
N SER A 396 17.14 -32.09 6.27
CA SER A 396 18.06 -32.45 5.18
C SER A 396 18.11 -31.37 4.09
N PHE A 397 16.95 -30.92 3.60
CA PHE A 397 16.89 -29.89 2.56
C PHE A 397 17.31 -28.51 3.08
N PHE A 398 16.99 -28.13 4.32
CA PHE A 398 17.52 -26.90 4.91
C PHE A 398 19.04 -26.92 5.07
N THR A 399 19.63 -28.08 5.39
CA THR A 399 21.09 -28.23 5.47
C THR A 399 21.73 -28.08 4.08
N GLN A 400 21.10 -28.60 3.03
CA GLN A 400 21.55 -28.37 1.64
C GLN A 400 21.47 -26.89 1.27
N ALA A 401 20.35 -26.22 1.60
CA ALA A 401 20.20 -24.79 1.38
C ALA A 401 21.27 -23.96 2.13
N LEU A 402 21.59 -24.36 3.36
CA LEU A 402 22.61 -23.70 4.18
C LEU A 402 23.98 -23.76 3.49
N ARG A 403 24.38 -24.93 3.01
CA ARG A 403 25.64 -25.11 2.27
C ARG A 403 25.69 -24.25 1.01
N ALA A 404 24.60 -24.20 0.24
CA ALA A 404 24.54 -23.36 -0.96
C ALA A 404 24.66 -21.86 -0.62
N HIS A 405 23.99 -21.39 0.43
CA HIS A 405 24.15 -20.02 0.92
C HIS A 405 25.57 -19.72 1.43
N GLU A 406 26.22 -20.68 2.12
CA GLU A 406 27.60 -20.53 2.60
C GLU A 406 28.58 -20.41 1.43
N GLN A 407 28.47 -21.29 0.43
CA GLN A 407 29.29 -21.24 -0.78
C GLN A 407 29.11 -19.93 -1.55
N CYS A 408 27.87 -19.45 -1.67
CA CYS A 408 27.57 -18.19 -2.34
C CYS A 408 27.83 -16.94 -1.48
N ASN A 409 28.17 -17.09 -0.19
CA ASN A 409 28.23 -16.00 0.80
C ASN A 409 26.93 -15.16 0.88
N THR A 410 25.78 -15.83 0.85
CA THR A 410 24.45 -15.18 0.83
C THR A 410 23.63 -15.41 2.11
N LEU A 411 24.23 -15.87 3.22
CA LEU A 411 23.50 -16.04 4.49
C LEU A 411 22.91 -14.74 5.05
N THR A 412 23.52 -13.60 4.74
CA THR A 412 23.04 -12.27 5.17
C THR A 412 21.99 -11.68 4.24
N SER A 413 21.61 -12.39 3.17
CA SER A 413 20.53 -11.98 2.27
C SER A 413 19.16 -12.24 2.90
N TYR A 414 18.10 -11.75 2.22
CA TYR A 414 16.72 -12.05 2.59
C TYR A 414 16.47 -13.57 2.66
N ASP A 415 16.83 -14.31 1.62
CA ASP A 415 16.63 -15.78 1.57
C ASP A 415 17.44 -16.52 2.63
N GLY A 416 18.67 -16.06 2.90
CA GLY A 416 19.48 -16.58 4.00
C GLY A 416 18.79 -16.39 5.37
N GLY A 417 18.17 -15.22 5.59
CA GLY A 417 17.34 -14.96 6.76
C GLY A 417 16.13 -15.89 6.87
N VAL A 418 15.41 -16.12 5.77
CA VAL A 418 14.27 -17.06 5.70
C VAL A 418 14.71 -18.49 6.06
N LEU A 419 15.86 -18.93 5.53
CA LEU A 419 16.42 -20.24 5.86
C LEU A 419 16.80 -20.34 7.34
N LEU A 420 17.51 -19.34 7.89
CA LEU A 420 17.94 -19.34 9.29
C LEU A 420 16.75 -19.40 10.24
N GLN A 421 15.67 -18.69 9.93
CA GLN A 421 14.41 -18.81 10.66
C GLN A 421 13.83 -20.23 10.57
N SER A 422 13.90 -20.86 9.40
CA SER A 422 13.41 -22.23 9.20
C SER A 422 14.23 -23.25 9.99
N LEU A 423 15.55 -23.09 10.05
CA LEU A 423 16.43 -23.88 10.92
C LEU A 423 16.14 -23.65 12.40
N GLY A 424 15.84 -22.41 12.80
CA GLY A 424 15.37 -22.11 14.16
C GLY A 424 14.07 -22.84 14.51
N HIS A 425 13.15 -22.97 13.55
CA HIS A 425 11.94 -23.77 13.72
C HIS A 425 12.25 -25.26 13.93
N ILE A 426 13.16 -25.85 13.14
CA ILE A 426 13.62 -27.24 13.35
C ILE A 426 14.17 -27.44 14.77
N ARG A 427 15.06 -26.55 15.22
CA ARG A 427 15.65 -26.61 16.57
C ARG A 427 14.59 -26.53 17.66
N ARG A 428 13.59 -25.67 17.48
CA ARG A 428 12.44 -25.57 18.39
C ARG A 428 11.66 -26.89 18.47
N GLU A 429 11.33 -27.50 17.33
CA GLU A 429 10.61 -28.79 17.31
C GLU A 429 11.44 -29.89 18.01
N ARG A 430 12.77 -29.82 17.94
CA ARG A 430 13.71 -30.68 18.68
C ARG A 430 13.91 -30.30 20.15
N GLN A 431 13.18 -29.31 20.67
CA GLN A 431 13.31 -28.76 22.03
C GLN A 431 14.66 -28.08 22.35
N ASP A 432 15.47 -27.77 21.34
CA ASP A 432 16.66 -26.92 21.49
C ASP A 432 16.26 -25.44 21.44
N LEU A 433 15.64 -24.97 22.53
CA LEU A 433 15.18 -23.58 22.65
C LEU A 433 16.33 -22.55 22.57
N PRO A 434 17.50 -22.75 23.22
CA PRO A 434 18.62 -21.84 23.08
C PRO A 434 19.15 -21.77 21.65
N GLY A 435 19.35 -22.91 20.99
CA GLY A 435 19.81 -22.94 19.60
C GLY A 435 18.79 -22.36 18.63
N ALA A 436 17.49 -22.52 18.88
CA ALA A 436 16.43 -21.86 18.11
C ALA A 436 16.51 -20.34 18.22
N LEU A 437 16.70 -19.80 19.44
CA LEU A 437 16.84 -18.35 19.65
C LEU A 437 18.05 -17.78 18.89
N VAL A 438 19.21 -18.46 18.95
CA VAL A 438 20.41 -18.05 18.19
C VAL A 438 20.13 -18.02 16.69
N SER A 439 19.46 -19.04 16.14
CA SER A 439 19.08 -19.04 14.72
C SER A 439 18.13 -17.90 14.36
N TYR A 440 17.18 -17.56 15.24
CA TYR A 440 16.29 -16.42 15.02
C TYR A 440 17.01 -15.07 15.12
N GLU A 441 17.98 -14.92 16.02
CA GLU A 441 18.81 -13.71 16.10
C GLU A 441 19.69 -13.52 14.86
N GLN A 442 20.25 -14.61 14.34
CA GLN A 442 20.98 -14.61 13.06
C GLN A 442 20.06 -14.24 11.89
N ALA A 443 18.85 -14.81 11.84
CA ALA A 443 17.84 -14.45 10.85
C ALA A 443 17.47 -12.96 10.95
N HIS A 444 17.36 -12.43 12.17
CA HIS A 444 17.04 -11.03 12.41
C HIS A 444 18.16 -10.13 11.89
N GLN A 445 19.41 -10.49 12.17
CA GLN A 445 20.57 -9.77 11.63
C GLN A 445 20.62 -9.80 10.10
N ALA A 446 20.30 -10.93 9.47
CA ALA A 446 20.23 -11.05 8.01
C ALA A 446 19.12 -10.16 7.43
N LEU A 447 17.92 -10.15 8.02
CA LEU A 447 16.82 -9.28 7.58
C LEU A 447 17.12 -7.79 7.82
N CYS A 448 17.84 -7.43 8.89
CA CYS A 448 18.30 -6.06 9.08
C CYS A 448 19.37 -5.66 8.05
N THR A 449 20.34 -6.54 7.77
CA THR A 449 21.44 -6.28 6.83
C THR A 449 20.96 -6.18 5.40
N SER A 450 20.02 -7.05 5.02
CA SER A 450 19.32 -6.96 3.74
C SER A 450 18.22 -5.90 3.74
N GLU A 451 18.00 -5.18 4.84
CA GLU A 451 16.96 -4.17 5.07
C GLU A 451 15.51 -4.64 4.71
N HIS A 452 15.21 -5.91 4.97
CA HIS A 452 13.90 -6.57 4.85
C HIS A 452 13.19 -6.74 6.21
N ILE A 453 13.70 -6.15 7.30
CA ILE A 453 13.06 -6.26 8.61
C ILE A 453 11.65 -5.65 8.62
N ASP A 454 11.41 -4.61 7.81
CA ASP A 454 10.10 -3.95 7.67
C ASP A 454 9.15 -4.70 6.71
N SER A 455 9.15 -6.05 6.74
CA SER A 455 8.36 -6.90 5.83
C SER A 455 7.48 -7.89 6.61
N PRO A 456 6.51 -8.56 5.95
CA PRO A 456 5.74 -9.63 6.58
C PRO A 456 6.63 -10.74 7.18
N GLN A 457 7.79 -11.00 6.57
CA GLN A 457 8.76 -11.98 7.06
C GLN A 457 9.41 -11.51 8.38
N GLY A 458 9.80 -10.24 8.47
CA GLY A 458 10.35 -9.66 9.70
C GLY A 458 9.37 -9.72 10.86
N ALA A 459 8.08 -9.43 10.60
CA ALA A 459 7.03 -9.57 11.62
C ALA A 459 6.84 -11.02 12.08
N ALA A 460 6.88 -11.98 11.14
CA ALA A 460 6.79 -13.40 11.48
C ALA A 460 7.99 -13.89 12.30
N LEU A 461 9.19 -13.36 12.04
CA LEU A 461 10.39 -13.64 12.81
C LEU A 461 10.28 -13.12 14.24
N LEU A 462 9.86 -11.87 14.43
CA LEU A 462 9.63 -11.27 15.76
C LEU A 462 8.61 -12.09 16.56
N ALA A 463 7.51 -12.51 15.92
CA ALA A 463 6.55 -13.41 16.54
C ALA A 463 7.16 -14.78 16.91
N SER A 464 8.05 -15.32 16.08
CA SER A 464 8.75 -16.58 16.37
C SER A 464 9.69 -16.44 17.57
N MET A 465 10.40 -15.33 17.68
CA MET A 465 11.25 -15.00 18.84
C MET A 465 10.41 -14.87 20.12
N GLY A 466 9.27 -14.17 20.06
CA GLY A 466 8.34 -14.07 21.19
C GLY A 466 7.82 -15.44 21.65
N HIS A 467 7.59 -16.36 20.70
CA HIS A 467 7.18 -17.73 21.01
C HIS A 467 8.27 -18.52 21.75
N ILE A 468 9.54 -18.38 21.36
CA ILE A 468 10.66 -19.01 22.09
C ILE A 468 10.79 -18.44 23.50
N ARG A 469 10.75 -17.11 23.65
CA ARG A 469 10.81 -16.46 24.97
C ARG A 469 9.70 -16.95 25.89
N ARG A 470 8.48 -17.11 25.37
CA ARG A 470 7.36 -17.70 26.13
C ARG A 470 7.65 -19.13 26.57
N LEU A 471 8.22 -19.98 25.70
CA LEU A 471 8.60 -21.35 26.04
C LEU A 471 9.74 -21.40 27.08
N GLN A 472 10.59 -20.38 27.10
CA GLN A 472 11.64 -20.18 28.11
C GLN A 472 11.13 -19.51 29.40
N HIS A 473 9.81 -19.30 29.53
CA HIS A 473 9.15 -18.57 30.63
C HIS A 473 9.55 -17.09 30.79
N ASP A 474 10.20 -16.49 29.79
CA ASP A 474 10.37 -15.03 29.68
C ASP A 474 9.09 -14.40 29.10
N LEU A 475 8.07 -14.29 29.96
CA LEU A 475 6.74 -13.81 29.56
C LEU A 475 6.75 -12.32 29.19
N GLN A 476 7.57 -11.51 29.85
CA GLN A 476 7.69 -10.08 29.54
C GLN A 476 8.40 -9.86 28.20
N GLY A 477 9.53 -10.53 27.97
CA GLY A 477 10.23 -10.46 26.68
C GLY A 477 9.40 -11.03 25.53
N ALA A 478 8.53 -12.02 25.79
CA ALA A 478 7.56 -12.50 24.81
C ALA A 478 6.51 -11.43 24.44
N LEU A 479 5.91 -10.76 25.43
CA LEU A 479 4.97 -9.66 25.17
C LEU A 479 5.61 -8.52 24.40
N GLN A 480 6.87 -8.17 24.71
CA GLN A 480 7.61 -7.16 23.96
C GLN A 480 7.77 -7.56 22.49
N SER A 481 8.27 -8.78 22.21
CA SER A 481 8.43 -9.25 20.83
C SER A 481 7.10 -9.31 20.07
N TYR A 482 6.02 -9.71 20.73
CA TYR A 482 4.70 -9.72 20.11
C TYR A 482 4.15 -8.31 19.86
N ALA A 483 4.43 -7.34 20.73
CA ALA A 483 4.06 -5.95 20.53
C ALA A 483 4.82 -5.34 19.33
N GLU A 484 6.12 -5.61 19.21
CA GLU A 484 6.94 -5.20 18.06
C GLU A 484 6.42 -5.83 16.76
N ALA A 485 6.13 -7.14 16.76
CA ALA A 485 5.53 -7.82 15.61
C ALA A 485 4.16 -7.23 15.23
N ARG A 486 3.31 -6.94 16.22
CA ARG A 486 2.00 -6.32 16.01
C ARG A 486 2.13 -4.94 15.38
N GLN A 487 2.99 -4.08 15.95
CA GLN A 487 3.21 -2.73 15.45
C GLN A 487 3.70 -2.73 14.01
N LEU A 488 4.63 -3.64 13.68
CA LEU A 488 5.09 -3.80 12.31
C LEU A 488 3.97 -4.28 11.39
N MET A 489 3.21 -5.33 11.76
CA MET A 489 2.07 -5.80 10.98
C MET A 489 1.00 -4.72 10.76
N GLU A 490 0.77 -3.85 11.75
CA GLU A 490 -0.14 -2.71 11.62
C GLU A 490 0.41 -1.66 10.66
N SER A 491 1.71 -1.33 10.74
CA SER A 491 2.33 -0.32 9.88
C SER A 491 2.41 -0.74 8.41
N ILE A 492 2.62 -2.03 8.15
CA ILE A 492 2.64 -2.58 6.78
C ILE A 492 1.28 -3.15 6.35
N GLY A 493 0.22 -2.96 7.13
CA GLY A 493 -1.15 -3.35 6.75
C GLY A 493 -1.44 -4.86 6.70
N THR A 494 -0.57 -5.71 7.24
CA THR A 494 -0.72 -7.18 7.25
C THR A 494 -1.31 -7.75 8.54
N PHE A 495 -1.69 -6.90 9.51
CA PHE A 495 -2.28 -7.36 10.78
C PHE A 495 -3.64 -8.07 10.60
N GLN A 496 -4.46 -7.67 9.62
CA GLN A 496 -5.78 -8.28 9.36
C GLN A 496 -5.68 -9.55 8.50
N THR A 497 -4.70 -10.40 8.80
CA THR A 497 -4.45 -11.68 8.12
C THR A 497 -4.51 -12.83 9.13
N THR A 498 -4.47 -14.07 8.63
CA THR A 498 -4.35 -15.27 9.48
C THR A 498 -3.15 -15.19 10.42
N ASN A 499 -2.04 -14.58 9.98
CA ASN A 499 -0.82 -14.43 10.79
C ASN A 499 -1.02 -13.43 11.95
N GLY A 500 -1.71 -12.32 11.72
CA GLY A 500 -2.04 -11.38 12.80
C GLY A 500 -3.02 -11.97 13.82
N ALA A 501 -3.98 -12.80 13.37
CA ALA A 501 -4.85 -13.53 14.28
C ALA A 501 -4.06 -14.57 15.12
N ALA A 502 -3.13 -15.30 14.52
CA ALA A 502 -2.26 -16.23 15.22
C ALA A 502 -1.32 -15.52 16.24
N LEU A 503 -0.85 -14.32 15.91
CA LEU A 503 -0.11 -13.47 16.84
C LEU A 503 -0.94 -13.15 18.09
N LEU A 504 -2.20 -12.74 17.91
CA LEU A 504 -3.10 -12.48 19.04
C LEU A 504 -3.35 -13.73 19.90
N VAL A 505 -3.51 -14.90 19.29
CA VAL A 505 -3.63 -16.16 20.05
C VAL A 505 -2.38 -16.40 20.91
N ASN A 506 -1.19 -16.13 20.38
CA ASN A 506 0.05 -16.23 21.14
C ASN A 506 0.13 -15.23 22.30
N VAL A 507 -0.30 -13.97 22.09
CA VAL A 507 -0.40 -12.97 23.17
C VAL A 507 -1.35 -13.44 24.27
N GLY A 508 -2.53 -13.95 23.90
CA GLY A 508 -3.49 -14.50 24.85
C GLY A 508 -2.93 -15.66 25.66
N HIS A 509 -2.10 -16.51 25.05
CA HIS A 509 -1.39 -17.57 25.79
C HIS A 509 -0.42 -17.02 26.84
N VAL A 510 0.28 -15.93 26.54
CA VAL A 510 1.17 -15.28 27.53
C VAL A 510 0.37 -14.67 28.67
N GLN A 511 -0.72 -13.94 28.37
CA GLN A 511 -1.61 -13.36 29.39
C GLN A 511 -2.19 -14.43 30.31
N ARG A 512 -2.60 -15.58 29.75
CA ARG A 512 -3.04 -16.73 30.55
C ARG A 512 -1.94 -17.28 31.45
N SER A 513 -0.70 -17.39 30.94
CA SER A 513 0.45 -17.80 31.76
C SER A 513 0.79 -16.79 32.87
N LEU A 514 0.46 -15.51 32.68
CA LEU A 514 0.56 -14.46 33.70
C LEU A 514 -0.60 -14.48 34.70
N GLY A 515 -1.64 -15.28 34.46
CA GLY A 515 -2.84 -15.36 35.30
C GLY A 515 -3.93 -14.33 34.97
N ASP A 516 -3.72 -13.47 33.96
CA ASP A 516 -4.70 -12.47 33.53
C ASP A 516 -5.68 -13.09 32.51
N LEU A 517 -6.69 -13.79 33.05
CA LEU A 517 -7.68 -14.51 32.24
C LEU A 517 -8.63 -13.56 31.49
N ASP A 518 -8.92 -12.40 32.07
CA ASP A 518 -9.80 -11.40 31.45
C ASP A 518 -9.14 -10.77 30.24
N ALA A 519 -7.86 -10.37 30.34
CA ALA A 519 -7.10 -9.89 29.20
C ALA A 519 -6.94 -10.98 28.13
N ALA A 520 -6.64 -12.22 28.53
CA ALA A 520 -6.54 -13.34 27.60
C ALA A 520 -7.84 -13.56 26.82
N LEU A 521 -8.99 -13.56 27.50
CA LEU A 521 -10.30 -13.69 26.87
C LEU A 521 -10.60 -12.54 25.91
N ALA A 522 -10.26 -11.30 26.28
CA ALA A 522 -10.41 -10.14 25.40
C ALA A 522 -9.56 -10.28 24.13
N THR A 523 -8.28 -10.66 24.28
CA THR A 523 -7.36 -10.86 23.16
C THR A 523 -7.77 -12.03 22.26
N TYR A 524 -8.28 -13.13 22.81
CA TYR A 524 -8.83 -14.21 21.97
C TYR A 524 -10.09 -13.80 21.21
N LYS A 525 -10.96 -12.97 21.81
CA LYS A 525 -12.11 -12.39 21.10
C LYS A 525 -11.66 -11.48 19.96
N GLU A 526 -10.61 -10.68 20.16
CA GLU A 526 -9.97 -9.89 19.09
C GLU A 526 -9.44 -10.81 17.98
N ALA A 527 -8.70 -11.87 18.32
CA ALA A 527 -8.21 -12.85 17.35
C ALA A 527 -9.33 -13.46 16.50
N ARG A 528 -10.48 -13.79 17.13
CA ARG A 528 -11.68 -14.24 16.42
C ARG A 528 -12.20 -13.20 15.42
N HIS A 529 -12.19 -11.91 15.77
CA HIS A 529 -12.60 -10.86 14.82
C HIS A 529 -11.66 -10.83 13.61
N VAL A 530 -10.35 -10.92 13.82
CA VAL A 530 -9.35 -10.94 12.74
C VAL A 530 -9.46 -12.20 11.87
N PHE A 531 -9.64 -13.39 12.46
CA PHE A 531 -9.89 -14.62 11.70
C PHE A 531 -11.16 -14.52 10.83
N LYS A 532 -12.23 -13.87 11.34
CA LYS A 532 -13.45 -13.66 10.56
C LYS A 532 -13.25 -12.65 9.43
N ALA A 533 -12.59 -11.54 9.72
CA ALA A 533 -12.30 -10.49 8.74
C ALA A 533 -11.41 -11.00 7.60
N SER A 534 -10.47 -11.90 7.90
CA SER A 534 -9.61 -12.54 6.89
C SER A 534 -10.22 -13.77 6.22
N GLY A 535 -11.47 -14.16 6.55
CA GLY A 535 -12.10 -15.37 6.01
C GLY A 535 -11.50 -16.70 6.52
N SER A 536 -10.58 -16.66 7.48
CA SER A 536 -9.80 -17.82 7.96
C SER A 536 -10.36 -18.48 9.23
N TRP A 537 -11.63 -18.23 9.58
CA TRP A 537 -12.29 -18.76 10.78
C TRP A 537 -12.51 -20.29 10.79
N ASN A 538 -12.22 -20.96 9.69
CA ASN A 538 -12.28 -22.42 9.55
C ASN A 538 -10.91 -23.11 9.64
N THR A 539 -9.83 -22.34 9.78
CA THR A 539 -8.48 -22.89 9.91
C THR A 539 -8.26 -23.61 11.25
N PRO A 540 -7.28 -24.53 11.36
CA PRO A 540 -6.92 -25.16 12.63
C PRO A 540 -6.58 -24.15 13.75
N ALA A 541 -5.90 -23.04 13.41
CA ALA A 541 -5.59 -21.98 14.37
C ALA A 541 -6.86 -21.30 14.92
N ALA A 542 -7.86 -21.07 14.05
CA ALA A 542 -9.15 -20.56 14.46
C ALA A 542 -9.93 -21.56 15.35
N GLN A 543 -9.79 -22.87 15.12
CA GLN A 543 -10.39 -23.90 15.97
C GLN A 543 -9.80 -23.89 17.38
N GLU A 544 -8.49 -23.74 17.51
CA GLU A 544 -7.85 -23.59 18.82
C GLU A 544 -8.33 -22.31 19.52
N CYS A 545 -8.41 -21.20 18.79
CA CYS A 545 -8.99 -19.95 19.32
C CYS A 545 -10.42 -20.14 19.85
N LYS A 546 -11.29 -20.86 19.12
CA LYS A 546 -12.66 -21.20 19.58
C LYS A 546 -12.64 -21.95 20.91
N LYS A 547 -11.78 -22.95 21.02
CA LYS A 547 -11.63 -23.78 22.23
C LYS A 547 -11.17 -22.94 23.41
N LEU A 548 -10.16 -22.09 23.22
CA LEU A 548 -9.63 -21.21 24.26
C LEU A 548 -10.67 -20.22 24.79
N ILE A 549 -11.47 -19.62 23.89
CA ILE A 549 -12.59 -18.77 24.28
C ILE A 549 -13.62 -19.57 25.10
N GLY A 550 -14.00 -20.77 24.64
CA GLY A 550 -14.94 -21.63 25.34
C GLY A 550 -14.47 -22.02 26.74
N MET A 551 -13.18 -22.34 26.89
CA MET A 551 -12.57 -22.70 28.17
C MET A 551 -12.55 -21.56 29.21
N LEU A 552 -12.44 -20.30 28.77
CA LEU A 552 -12.42 -19.13 29.66
C LEU A 552 -13.82 -18.59 29.97
N LEU A 553 -14.85 -19.05 29.24
CA LEU A 553 -16.25 -18.70 29.49
C LEU A 553 -17.00 -19.75 30.32
N ALA A 554 -16.45 -20.95 30.43
CA ALA A 554 -16.95 -22.05 31.25
C ALA A 554 -16.34 -21.97 32.66
#